data_AF-W0R648-F1
#
_entry.id   AF-W0R648-F1
#
_cell.length_a   1.000
_cell.length_b   1.000
_cell.length_c   1.000
_cell.angle_alpha   90.00
_cell.angle_beta   90.00
_cell.angle_gamma   90.00
#
_symmetry.space_group_name_H-M   'P 1'
#
loop_
_entity.id
_entity.type
_entity.pdbx_description
1 polymer ?
#
loop_
_entity_poly.entity_id
_entity_poly.type
_entity_poly.pdbx_seq_one_letter_code
_entity_poly.pdbx_strand_id
1 'polypeptide(L)'
;MRKLPDRLFCKRSVLLNILQMSKLFFGLNMKAFKFLPITILSSAVFAETSAVASATTQVAEINVATPNALNTVDTVLPQLSFEAQQARAAAMARQAESFIQRAEEERIAAEKLAQAKNRLNQEIAPNQLLLASTIAKVYLDNEFSSIWSDKRATQLFLKEYAAFAASGVSAKSTKALQQILNTPEDSFARDILLTDSFLDYLYYNKNVGRNADKWLYRLGSYVTKAPAESHVSAWLRAVRNGSAVQYISALIPNNHIYRETVDRLFTMSPNSTASVAKKAANSKNTKGQKGKAQESAAGGSTTFAKLALNAQRLRLIPSFTNGIFVNIPSYQLYYMRDGKQVLQSKVIVGRDDRRTPVMYSKLSNVVVNPPWNVPPTIKAKDLIPKFSRNPGMVERSGYEILDGRGNKISPSNINWAQYKGKENTFPYHIRQKPGDNAALGLYKFNMPSSDAIYLHDTPNRGLFGKNDRALSSGCVRVAKSDELATLLLKEAGWNDSKKQGVLASRKTTSVPIRSDNPVYLYYVTAWVENGKVHTLPDIYKYDVNLPRVSIDWMKVKNVI
;
A
#
# COMPACT_ATOMS: atom_id res chain seq x y z
N MET A 1 10.63 -97.56 4.64
CA MET A 1 12.08 -97.57 4.32
C MET A 1 12.65 -96.15 4.46
N ARG A 2 13.97 -95.99 4.27
CA ARG A 2 14.80 -94.76 4.22
C ARG A 2 14.18 -93.65 3.33
N LYS A 3 14.45 -92.33 3.48
CA LYS A 3 15.25 -91.56 4.48
C LYS A 3 14.87 -90.04 4.46
N LEU A 4 15.04 -89.38 5.59
CA LEU A 4 15.26 -87.91 5.80
C LEU A 4 16.78 -87.59 5.79
N PRO A 5 17.29 -86.37 6.09
CA PRO A 5 16.63 -85.06 6.34
C PRO A 5 16.93 -84.03 5.20
N ASP A 6 17.45 -82.80 5.27
CA ASP A 6 18.05 -81.88 6.29
C ASP A 6 18.17 -80.45 5.67
N ARG A 7 18.39 -79.29 6.35
CA ARG A 7 18.52 -78.97 7.79
C ARG A 7 17.80 -77.66 8.18
N LEU A 8 18.54 -76.58 8.52
CA LEU A 8 18.16 -75.34 9.25
C LEU A 8 19.16 -74.22 8.86
N PHE A 9 19.08 -72.92 9.24
CA PHE A 9 18.41 -72.18 10.35
C PHE A 9 17.78 -70.85 9.82
N CYS A 10 16.99 -70.00 10.52
CA CYS A 10 16.83 -69.60 11.94
C CYS A 10 17.98 -68.72 12.52
N LYS A 11 17.78 -67.76 13.45
CA LYS A 11 16.58 -67.05 14.01
C LYS A 11 17.06 -65.90 14.93
N ARG A 12 16.31 -64.78 15.04
CA ARG A 12 16.39 -63.76 16.13
C ARG A 12 17.78 -63.06 16.28
N SER A 13 18.01 -61.96 16.99
CA SER A 13 17.30 -60.80 17.59
C SER A 13 18.34 -60.13 18.54
N VAL A 14 18.01 -59.02 19.20
CA VAL A 14 18.74 -58.36 20.33
C VAL A 14 19.92 -57.42 19.99
N LEU A 15 19.62 -56.12 20.14
CA LEU A 15 20.30 -55.08 20.94
C LEU A 15 21.82 -55.15 21.34
N LEU A 16 22.46 -53.97 21.18
CA LEU A 16 23.30 -53.24 22.17
C LEU A 16 24.87 -53.37 22.20
N ASN A 17 25.52 -52.36 21.60
CA ASN A 17 26.75 -51.63 22.04
C ASN A 17 28.14 -52.30 22.20
N ILE A 18 29.14 -51.39 22.28
CA ILE A 18 30.57 -51.54 22.66
C ILE A 18 31.47 -52.13 21.55
N LEU A 19 32.64 -51.60 21.13
CA LEU A 19 33.31 -50.27 21.06
C LEU A 19 34.84 -50.50 21.17
N GLN A 20 35.57 -50.32 20.07
CA GLN A 20 37.04 -50.17 19.97
C GLN A 20 37.29 -49.24 18.76
N MET A 21 38.01 -48.11 18.90
CA MET A 21 39.48 -47.93 18.87
C MET A 21 40.11 -48.12 17.46
N SER A 22 40.99 -47.24 16.96
CA SER A 22 41.48 -45.95 17.49
C SER A 22 42.26 -45.11 16.44
N LYS A 23 41.96 -43.79 16.37
CA LYS A 23 42.86 -42.67 15.95
C LYS A 23 43.41 -42.72 14.48
N LEU A 24 43.90 -41.65 13.84
CA LEU A 24 44.31 -40.30 14.26
C LEU A 24 43.72 -39.19 13.34
N PHE A 25 43.43 -38.01 13.92
CA PHE A 25 43.70 -36.62 13.42
C PHE A 25 43.08 -36.18 12.06
N PHE A 26 42.53 -34.98 11.87
CA PHE A 26 42.17 -33.83 12.74
C PHE A 26 41.24 -32.88 11.91
N GLY A 27 40.32 -32.07 12.44
CA GLY A 27 39.77 -31.97 13.80
C GLY A 27 38.97 -30.67 14.03
N LEU A 28 37.82 -30.79 14.72
CA LEU A 28 36.93 -29.74 15.27
C LEU A 28 36.10 -28.82 14.32
N ASN A 29 34.95 -28.28 14.74
CA ASN A 29 33.79 -28.93 15.39
C ASN A 29 32.52 -28.06 15.23
N MET A 30 31.33 -28.66 15.30
CA MET A 30 30.05 -27.97 15.48
C MET A 30 29.32 -28.52 16.70
N LYS A 31 28.65 -27.66 17.50
CA LYS A 31 27.17 -27.69 17.71
C LYS A 31 26.67 -26.77 18.83
N ALA A 32 25.48 -26.21 18.55
CA ALA A 32 24.34 -25.90 19.44
C ALA A 32 24.57 -25.57 20.93
N PHE A 33 24.09 -24.41 21.35
CA PHE A 33 23.70 -24.09 22.73
C PHE A 33 22.17 -23.95 22.86
N LYS A 34 21.65 -24.17 24.08
CA LYS A 34 20.23 -24.02 24.42
C LYS A 34 19.90 -22.56 24.78
N PHE A 35 18.65 -22.15 24.55
CA PHE A 35 18.16 -20.84 24.97
C PHE A 35 17.84 -20.79 26.47
N LEU A 36 18.24 -19.69 27.12
CA LEU A 36 17.57 -19.11 28.28
C LEU A 36 17.45 -17.59 28.02
N PRO A 37 16.31 -16.94 28.28
CA PRO A 37 16.17 -15.49 28.08
C PRO A 37 16.65 -14.72 29.32
N ILE A 38 17.57 -13.77 29.13
CA ILE A 38 17.83 -12.70 30.10
C ILE A 38 17.24 -11.41 29.53
N THR A 39 16.27 -10.84 30.21
CA THR A 39 15.68 -9.54 29.87
C THR A 39 16.60 -8.41 30.36
N ILE A 40 17.09 -7.59 29.43
CA ILE A 40 17.73 -6.31 29.73
C ILE A 40 16.79 -5.20 29.24
N LEU A 41 16.30 -4.36 30.16
CA LEU A 41 15.61 -3.12 29.80
C LEU A 41 16.67 -2.04 29.54
N SER A 42 16.79 -1.61 28.29
CA SER A 42 17.57 -0.43 27.93
C SER A 42 16.70 0.82 28.01
N SER A 43 16.92 1.67 29.02
CA SER A 43 16.33 3.00 29.09
C SER A 43 17.10 3.98 28.19
N ALA A 44 16.47 4.40 27.09
CA ALA A 44 16.98 5.46 26.24
C ALA A 44 16.40 6.82 26.69
N VAL A 45 17.27 7.72 27.16
CA VAL A 45 16.89 9.12 27.42
C VAL A 45 17.01 9.90 26.12
N PHE A 46 15.88 10.45 25.64
CA PHE A 46 15.89 11.44 24.57
C PHE A 46 16.20 12.82 25.18
N ALA A 47 17.23 13.49 24.67
CA ALA A 47 17.45 14.91 24.92
C ALA A 47 16.80 15.72 23.80
N GLU A 48 15.83 16.58 24.14
CA GLU A 48 15.27 17.54 23.18
C GLU A 48 16.28 18.68 22.95
N THR A 49 16.39 19.13 21.71
CA THR A 49 17.26 20.25 21.34
C THR A 49 16.49 21.56 21.40
N SER A 50 17.09 22.59 21.99
CA SER A 50 16.56 23.96 22.01
C SER A 50 17.60 24.97 21.54
N ALA A 51 17.13 26.14 21.12
CA ALA A 51 17.78 27.01 20.15
C ALA A 51 19.10 27.69 20.60
N VAL A 52 19.86 28.14 19.61
CA VAL A 52 21.08 28.96 19.76
C VAL A 52 20.71 30.41 20.10
N ALA A 53 21.45 30.99 21.05
CA ALA A 53 21.58 32.44 21.22
C ALA A 53 23.06 32.79 21.47
N SER A 54 23.49 33.97 21.03
CA SER A 54 24.90 34.40 21.03
C SER A 54 25.33 35.06 22.35
N ALA A 55 26.63 34.97 22.71
CA ALA A 55 27.53 36.14 22.70
C ALA A 55 28.96 35.84 23.24
N THR A 56 29.90 36.69 22.80
CA THR A 56 31.19 37.06 23.43
C THR A 56 32.20 35.97 23.84
N THR A 57 33.24 35.86 23.00
CA THR A 57 34.60 35.44 23.36
C THR A 57 35.25 36.45 24.33
N GLN A 58 36.01 35.98 25.31
CA GLN A 58 37.19 36.70 25.83
C GLN A 58 38.35 35.71 26.02
N VAL A 59 39.59 36.21 25.98
CA VAL A 59 40.81 35.41 25.92
C VAL A 59 41.82 35.96 26.93
N ALA A 60 42.32 35.08 27.81
CA ALA A 60 43.57 35.19 28.57
C ALA A 60 43.91 33.75 28.98
N GLU A 61 44.69 33.04 28.18
CA GLU A 61 46.16 32.95 28.23
C GLU A 61 46.68 31.92 29.24
N ILE A 62 47.56 31.05 28.75
CA ILE A 62 48.11 29.90 29.48
C ILE A 62 49.50 30.31 29.95
N ASN A 63 49.78 30.21 31.26
CA ASN A 63 51.13 30.28 31.79
C ASN A 63 51.44 29.00 32.57
N VAL A 64 52.62 28.41 32.30
CA VAL A 64 52.98 27.06 32.76
C VAL A 64 53.98 27.15 33.92
N ALA A 65 53.59 26.64 35.08
CA ALA A 65 54.50 26.44 36.21
C ALA A 65 54.07 25.23 37.08
N THR A 66 54.66 24.07 36.79
CA THR A 66 54.91 23.01 37.79
C THR A 66 56.33 23.21 38.35
N PRO A 67 56.68 22.79 39.59
CA PRO A 67 56.16 21.57 40.23
C PRO A 67 55.94 21.64 41.77
N ASN A 68 55.72 20.45 42.34
CA ASN A 68 55.89 20.01 43.74
C ASN A 68 54.71 20.04 44.71
N ALA A 69 54.83 19.12 45.68
CA ALA A 69 54.13 18.99 46.96
C ALA A 69 52.62 18.71 46.93
N LEU A 70 52.32 17.43 47.22
CA LEU A 70 51.10 16.95 47.87
C LEU A 70 50.52 17.98 48.87
N ASN A 71 49.31 18.46 48.58
CA ASN A 71 48.39 18.96 49.59
C ASN A 71 47.03 18.31 49.36
N THR A 72 46.72 17.30 50.16
CA THR A 72 45.38 16.68 50.22
C THR A 72 44.45 17.64 50.96
N VAL A 73 43.91 18.63 50.25
CA VAL A 73 42.71 19.34 50.69
C VAL A 73 41.55 18.39 50.47
N ASP A 74 41.00 17.84 51.56
CA ASP A 74 39.82 16.98 51.49
C ASP A 74 38.67 17.74 50.82
N THR A 75 38.31 17.32 49.60
CA THR A 75 37.05 17.71 48.97
C THR A 75 35.92 16.97 49.68
N VAL A 76 35.58 17.45 50.88
CA VAL A 76 34.37 17.07 51.60
C VAL A 76 33.20 17.33 50.67
N LEU A 77 32.68 16.26 50.08
CA LEU A 77 31.42 16.29 49.33
C LEU A 77 30.38 16.98 50.21
N PRO A 78 29.74 18.07 49.74
CA PRO A 78 28.81 18.81 50.57
C PRO A 78 27.70 17.86 51.00
N GLN A 79 27.72 17.47 52.28
CA GLN A 79 26.70 16.59 52.83
C GLN A 79 25.38 17.34 52.70
N LEU A 80 24.44 16.75 51.95
CA LEU A 80 23.06 17.21 51.91
C LEU A 80 22.61 17.38 53.37
N SER A 81 22.07 18.55 53.72
CA SER A 81 21.57 18.77 55.08
C SER A 81 20.57 17.68 55.45
N PHE A 82 20.42 17.38 56.73
CA PHE A 82 19.46 16.36 57.19
C PHE A 82 18.05 16.61 56.61
N GLU A 83 17.64 17.87 56.54
CA GLU A 83 16.42 18.33 55.88
C GLU A 83 16.39 18.02 54.36
N ALA A 84 17.47 18.27 53.62
CA ALA A 84 17.56 17.92 52.20
C ALA A 84 17.59 16.40 51.96
N GLN A 85 18.15 15.62 52.88
CA GLN A 85 18.07 14.15 52.86
C GLN A 85 16.64 13.67 53.12
N GLN A 86 15.96 14.22 54.13
CA GLN A 86 14.55 13.94 54.43
C GLN A 86 13.64 14.33 53.26
N ALA A 87 13.81 15.50 52.66
CA ALA A 87 13.05 15.95 51.49
C ALA A 87 13.22 15.00 50.30
N ARG A 88 14.45 14.52 50.04
CA ARG A 88 14.74 13.54 48.99
C ARG A 88 14.12 12.16 49.29
N ALA A 89 14.17 11.70 50.54
CA ALA A 89 13.54 10.45 50.97
C ALA A 89 12.00 10.52 50.83
N ALA A 90 11.39 11.64 51.25
CA ALA A 90 9.95 11.87 51.10
C ALA A 90 9.51 11.96 49.62
N ALA A 91 10.34 12.56 48.76
CA ALA A 91 10.08 12.58 47.31
C ALA A 91 10.15 11.15 46.70
N MET A 92 11.13 10.34 47.11
CA MET A 92 11.23 8.94 46.69
C MET A 92 10.06 8.08 47.20
N ALA A 93 9.60 8.30 48.44
CA ALA A 93 8.43 7.62 49.00
C ALA A 93 7.17 7.91 48.19
N ARG A 94 6.86 9.20 47.94
CA ARG A 94 5.72 9.62 47.09
C ARG A 94 5.83 9.06 45.66
N GLN A 95 7.04 8.99 45.10
CA GLN A 95 7.26 8.39 43.79
C GLN A 95 6.94 6.89 43.81
N ALA A 96 7.37 6.16 44.84
CA ALA A 96 7.08 4.73 45.02
C ALA A 96 5.59 4.46 45.25
N GLU A 97 4.92 5.23 46.11
CA GLU A 97 3.46 5.19 46.31
C GLU A 97 2.72 5.38 44.98
N SER A 98 3.08 6.42 44.21
CA SER A 98 2.47 6.68 42.90
C SER A 98 2.75 5.58 41.86
N PHE A 99 3.79 4.79 42.04
CA PHE A 99 4.11 3.64 41.17
C PHE A 99 3.29 2.42 41.57
N ILE A 100 3.18 2.13 42.88
CA ILE A 100 2.35 1.05 43.43
C ILE A 100 0.88 1.28 43.06
N GLN A 101 0.36 2.50 43.24
CA GLN A 101 -1.02 2.82 42.88
C GLN A 101 -1.28 2.61 41.37
N ARG A 102 -0.40 3.11 40.49
CA ARG A 102 -0.54 2.91 39.04
C ARG A 102 -0.47 1.42 38.65
N ALA A 103 0.41 0.65 39.28
CA ALA A 103 0.50 -0.79 39.03
C ALA A 103 -0.77 -1.54 39.47
N GLU A 104 -1.41 -1.14 40.58
CA GLU A 104 -2.69 -1.73 41.03
C GLU A 104 -3.87 -1.28 40.16
N GLU A 105 -3.91 -0.02 39.72
CA GLU A 105 -4.90 0.46 38.75
C GLU A 105 -4.79 -0.29 37.40
N GLU A 106 -3.57 -0.51 36.90
CA GLU A 106 -3.29 -1.35 35.73
C GLU A 106 -3.70 -2.81 35.95
N ARG A 107 -3.44 -3.38 37.13
CA ARG A 107 -3.85 -4.75 37.50
C ARG A 107 -5.37 -4.90 37.47
N ILE A 108 -6.10 -3.99 38.11
CA ILE A 108 -7.57 -3.97 38.15
C ILE A 108 -8.16 -3.78 36.74
N ALA A 109 -7.57 -2.91 35.92
CA ALA A 109 -7.98 -2.71 34.53
C ALA A 109 -7.76 -3.97 33.67
N ALA A 110 -6.61 -4.64 33.83
CA ALA A 110 -6.29 -5.90 33.15
C ALA A 110 -7.24 -7.03 33.57
N GLU A 111 -7.59 -7.12 34.86
CA GLU A 111 -8.53 -8.10 35.39
C GLU A 111 -9.94 -7.89 34.83
N LYS A 112 -10.48 -6.66 34.87
CA LYS A 112 -11.77 -6.31 34.26
C LYS A 112 -11.80 -6.61 32.77
N LEU A 113 -10.71 -6.33 32.04
CA LEU A 113 -10.58 -6.64 30.62
C LEU A 113 -10.52 -8.17 30.34
N ALA A 114 -9.96 -8.96 31.26
CA ALA A 114 -9.97 -10.43 31.16
C ALA A 114 -11.36 -11.01 31.42
N GLN A 115 -12.07 -10.53 32.45
CA GLN A 115 -13.47 -10.87 32.72
C GLN A 115 -14.37 -10.51 31.53
N ALA A 116 -14.18 -9.32 30.94
CA ALA A 116 -14.90 -8.87 29.75
C ALA A 116 -14.67 -9.79 28.52
N LYS A 117 -13.43 -10.21 28.27
CA LYS A 117 -13.12 -11.20 27.21
C LYS A 117 -13.85 -12.53 27.45
N ASN A 118 -13.86 -13.02 28.69
CA ASN A 118 -14.50 -14.29 29.02
C ASN A 118 -16.02 -14.23 28.82
N ARG A 119 -16.67 -13.14 29.26
CA ARG A 119 -18.10 -12.91 28.98
C ARG A 119 -18.38 -12.88 27.47
N LEU A 120 -17.66 -12.07 26.70
CA LEU A 120 -17.87 -11.98 25.25
C LEU A 120 -17.68 -13.33 24.54
N ASN A 121 -16.70 -14.14 24.95
CA ASN A 121 -16.48 -15.48 24.40
C ASN A 121 -17.63 -16.46 24.70
N GLN A 122 -18.35 -16.28 25.82
CA GLN A 122 -19.54 -17.06 26.15
C GLN A 122 -20.74 -16.60 25.30
N GLU A 123 -20.99 -15.29 25.26
CA GLU A 123 -22.13 -14.67 24.53
C GLU A 123 -22.14 -15.03 23.03
N ILE A 124 -20.97 -15.11 22.39
CA ILE A 124 -20.87 -15.37 20.94
C ILE A 124 -20.76 -16.86 20.55
N ALA A 125 -20.63 -17.79 21.50
CA ALA A 125 -20.26 -19.18 21.19
C ALA A 125 -21.24 -19.84 20.19
N PRO A 126 -20.77 -20.54 19.14
CA PRO A 126 -19.40 -21.01 18.87
C PRO A 126 -18.57 -20.08 17.94
N ASN A 127 -18.95 -18.82 17.78
CA ASN A 127 -18.28 -17.87 16.88
C ASN A 127 -16.90 -17.42 17.42
N GLN A 128 -16.11 -16.76 16.56
CA GLN A 128 -14.74 -16.32 16.86
C GLN A 128 -14.52 -14.87 16.43
N LEU A 129 -14.05 -14.03 17.38
CA LEU A 129 -13.71 -12.63 17.14
C LEU A 129 -12.36 -12.46 16.42
N LEU A 130 -12.27 -11.46 15.54
CA LEU A 130 -11.04 -11.01 14.93
C LEU A 130 -10.21 -10.11 15.89
N LEU A 131 -10.89 -9.33 16.73
CA LEU A 131 -10.30 -8.25 17.55
C LEU A 131 -10.66 -8.33 19.05
N ALA A 132 -10.71 -9.53 19.61
CA ALA A 132 -11.21 -9.83 20.97
C ALA A 132 -10.79 -8.83 22.08
N SER A 133 -9.51 -8.44 22.16
CA SER A 133 -9.05 -7.46 23.16
C SER A 133 -9.62 -6.05 22.97
N THR A 134 -9.77 -5.60 21.72
CA THR A 134 -10.34 -4.27 21.40
C THR A 134 -11.83 -4.25 21.70
N ILE A 135 -12.54 -5.34 21.42
CA ILE A 135 -13.98 -5.45 21.63
C ILE A 135 -14.30 -5.57 23.12
N ALA A 136 -13.51 -6.34 23.86
CA ALA A 136 -13.62 -6.39 25.32
C ALA A 136 -13.44 -5.01 25.97
N LYS A 137 -12.54 -4.17 25.44
CA LYS A 137 -12.44 -2.76 25.85
C LYS A 137 -13.70 -1.98 25.45
N VAL A 138 -14.13 -2.05 24.19
CA VAL A 138 -15.30 -1.31 23.67
C VAL A 138 -16.59 -1.61 24.44
N TYR A 139 -16.89 -2.86 24.78
CA TYR A 139 -18.09 -3.18 25.57
C TYR A 139 -17.92 -2.91 27.06
N LEU A 140 -16.71 -2.99 27.62
CA LEU A 140 -16.43 -2.56 28.99
C LEU A 140 -16.62 -1.04 29.14
N ASP A 141 -16.06 -0.25 28.22
CA ASP A 141 -16.20 1.23 28.12
C ASP A 141 -17.64 1.68 27.72
N ASN A 142 -18.53 0.73 27.43
CA ASN A 142 -19.94 0.94 27.04
C ASN A 142 -20.92 0.13 27.91
N GLU A 143 -20.49 -0.32 29.09
CA GLU A 143 -21.32 -1.02 30.10
C GLU A 143 -22.11 -2.23 29.55
N PHE A 144 -21.56 -2.89 28.53
CA PHE A 144 -22.20 -3.97 27.74
C PHE A 144 -23.55 -3.60 27.10
N SER A 145 -23.84 -2.31 26.93
CA SER A 145 -24.99 -1.86 26.14
C SER A 145 -24.80 -2.14 24.65
N SER A 146 -25.89 -2.48 23.95
CA SER A 146 -25.93 -2.68 22.49
C SER A 146 -25.53 -1.41 21.73
N ILE A 147 -24.85 -1.60 20.60
CA ILE A 147 -24.26 -0.55 19.76
C ILE A 147 -25.02 -0.39 18.43
N TRP A 148 -25.69 -1.44 17.94
CA TRP A 148 -26.24 -1.52 16.57
C TRP A 148 -27.76 -1.33 16.47
N SER A 149 -28.32 -0.42 17.26
CA SER A 149 -29.76 -0.15 17.33
C SER A 149 -30.37 0.54 16.11
N ASP A 150 -29.64 1.39 15.36
CA ASP A 150 -30.13 1.93 14.09
C ASP A 150 -29.99 0.88 12.98
N LYS A 151 -31.11 0.25 12.61
CA LYS A 151 -31.15 -0.79 11.57
C LYS A 151 -30.57 -0.31 10.22
N ARG A 152 -30.67 0.98 9.87
CA ARG A 152 -30.09 1.53 8.63
C ARG A 152 -28.56 1.62 8.70
N ALA A 153 -28.01 1.87 9.89
CA ALA A 153 -26.55 1.84 10.12
C ALA A 153 -26.03 0.42 9.91
N THR A 154 -26.74 -0.58 10.44
CA THR A 154 -26.46 -2.01 10.26
C THR A 154 -26.55 -2.44 8.79
N GLN A 155 -27.65 -2.12 8.09
CA GLN A 155 -27.83 -2.41 6.65
C GLN A 155 -26.70 -1.79 5.79
N LEU A 156 -26.40 -0.51 6.01
CA LEU A 156 -25.38 0.23 5.26
C LEU A 156 -23.98 -0.33 5.49
N PHE A 157 -23.65 -0.71 6.74
CA PHE A 157 -22.41 -1.40 7.05
C PHE A 157 -22.34 -2.79 6.40
N LEU A 158 -23.39 -3.62 6.52
CA LEU A 158 -23.40 -4.97 5.99
C LEU A 158 -23.27 -5.01 4.47
N LYS A 159 -23.86 -4.04 3.75
CA LYS A 159 -23.66 -3.85 2.31
C LYS A 159 -22.19 -3.61 1.98
N GLU A 160 -21.54 -2.67 2.64
CA GLU A 160 -20.13 -2.34 2.43
C GLU A 160 -19.19 -3.49 2.86
N TYR A 161 -19.51 -4.20 3.95
CA TYR A 161 -18.75 -5.35 4.42
C TYR A 161 -18.89 -6.57 3.51
N ALA A 162 -20.07 -6.79 2.91
CA ALA A 162 -20.26 -7.82 1.89
C ALA A 162 -19.44 -7.53 0.62
N ALA A 163 -19.35 -6.27 0.18
CA ALA A 163 -18.48 -5.87 -0.92
C ALA A 163 -16.98 -6.01 -0.57
N PHE A 164 -16.59 -5.74 0.69
CA PHE A 164 -15.24 -5.99 1.18
C PHE A 164 -14.92 -7.49 1.24
N ALA A 165 -15.81 -8.31 1.77
CA ALA A 165 -15.64 -9.76 1.82
C ALA A 165 -15.60 -10.40 0.42
N ALA A 166 -16.46 -9.97 -0.49
CA ALA A 166 -16.49 -10.41 -1.89
C ALA A 166 -15.18 -10.14 -2.64
N SER A 167 -14.47 -9.06 -2.29
CA SER A 167 -13.16 -8.73 -2.87
C SER A 167 -12.05 -9.71 -2.47
N GLY A 168 -12.25 -10.42 -1.35
CA GLY A 168 -11.27 -11.32 -0.74
C GLY A 168 -9.96 -10.64 -0.29
N VAL A 169 -9.93 -9.30 -0.17
CA VAL A 169 -8.79 -8.56 0.39
C VAL A 169 -8.48 -9.05 1.81
N SER A 170 -9.50 -9.22 2.65
CA SER A 170 -9.40 -9.87 3.97
C SER A 170 -9.85 -11.32 3.91
N ALA A 171 -8.92 -12.27 4.02
CA ALA A 171 -9.21 -13.71 4.05
C ALA A 171 -10.09 -14.16 5.22
N LYS A 172 -10.23 -13.33 6.28
CA LYS A 172 -11.10 -13.61 7.43
C LYS A 172 -12.52 -13.05 7.27
N SER A 173 -12.67 -11.94 6.53
CA SER A 173 -13.93 -11.19 6.43
C SER A 173 -15.14 -12.03 5.95
N THR A 174 -14.91 -12.98 5.04
CA THR A 174 -15.94 -13.93 4.60
C THR A 174 -16.50 -14.76 5.76
N LYS A 175 -15.64 -15.26 6.66
CA LYS A 175 -16.08 -16.01 7.85
C LYS A 175 -16.78 -15.09 8.85
N ALA A 176 -16.25 -13.89 9.09
CA ALA A 176 -16.89 -12.88 9.94
C ALA A 176 -18.32 -12.54 9.48
N LEU A 177 -18.50 -12.26 8.18
CA LEU A 177 -19.82 -12.03 7.58
C LEU A 177 -20.75 -13.24 7.73
N GLN A 178 -20.28 -14.46 7.47
CA GLN A 178 -21.07 -15.68 7.67
C GLN A 178 -21.51 -15.87 9.14
N GLN A 179 -20.65 -15.54 10.11
CA GLN A 179 -20.99 -15.61 11.54
C GLN A 179 -22.12 -14.61 11.88
N ILE A 180 -22.06 -13.36 11.39
CA ILE A 180 -23.16 -12.39 11.54
C ILE A 180 -24.47 -12.91 10.93
N LEU A 181 -24.43 -13.36 9.67
CA LEU A 181 -25.61 -13.83 8.91
C LEU A 181 -26.22 -15.14 9.44
N ASN A 182 -25.50 -15.87 10.29
CA ASN A 182 -25.99 -17.07 10.96
C ASN A 182 -26.45 -16.81 12.40
N THR A 183 -26.27 -15.58 12.91
CA THR A 183 -26.63 -15.20 14.29
C THR A 183 -27.95 -14.40 14.29
N PRO A 184 -28.90 -14.64 15.23
CA PRO A 184 -30.21 -13.98 15.22
C PRO A 184 -30.13 -12.45 15.27
N GLU A 185 -31.05 -11.79 14.56
CA GLU A 185 -31.10 -10.33 14.35
C GLU A 185 -30.98 -9.55 15.67
N ASP A 186 -31.87 -9.82 16.63
CA ASP A 186 -32.02 -9.03 17.86
C ASP A 186 -31.16 -9.60 19.03
N SER A 187 -30.14 -10.41 18.72
CA SER A 187 -29.27 -11.02 19.74
C SER A 187 -28.01 -10.20 20.04
N PHE A 188 -27.61 -10.15 21.32
CA PHE A 188 -26.39 -9.46 21.75
C PHE A 188 -25.13 -10.07 21.12
N ALA A 189 -25.13 -11.39 20.87
CA ALA A 189 -24.10 -12.07 20.09
C ALA A 189 -23.86 -11.44 18.71
N ARG A 190 -24.93 -11.00 18.02
CA ARG A 190 -24.83 -10.35 16.71
C ARG A 190 -24.32 -8.92 16.82
N ASP A 191 -24.71 -8.18 17.85
CA ASP A 191 -24.19 -6.83 18.15
C ASP A 191 -22.65 -6.86 18.29
N ILE A 192 -22.13 -7.84 19.05
CA ILE A 192 -20.70 -8.07 19.24
C ILE A 192 -19.99 -8.42 17.90
N LEU A 193 -20.57 -9.30 17.09
CA LEU A 193 -19.99 -9.71 15.80
C LEU A 193 -20.03 -8.61 14.74
N LEU A 194 -21.05 -7.75 14.75
CA LEU A 194 -21.12 -6.52 13.95
C LEU A 194 -20.00 -5.57 14.35
N THR A 195 -19.79 -5.35 15.66
CA THR A 195 -18.71 -4.52 16.19
C THR A 195 -17.32 -5.05 15.82
N ASP A 196 -17.05 -6.36 15.95
CA ASP A 196 -15.79 -7.00 15.53
C ASP A 196 -15.47 -6.74 14.04
N SER A 197 -16.46 -7.03 13.19
CA SER A 197 -16.36 -6.89 11.75
C SER A 197 -16.24 -5.44 11.31
N PHE A 198 -16.93 -4.52 12.00
CA PHE A 198 -16.83 -3.08 11.75
C PHE A 198 -15.47 -2.53 12.14
N LEU A 199 -14.85 -3.01 13.22
CA LEU A 199 -13.51 -2.56 13.62
C LEU A 199 -12.41 -3.07 12.65
N ASP A 200 -12.51 -4.31 12.13
CA ASP A 200 -11.65 -4.77 11.02
C ASP A 200 -11.84 -3.89 9.78
N TYR A 201 -13.09 -3.63 9.39
CA TYR A 201 -13.44 -2.79 8.25
C TYR A 201 -13.00 -1.32 8.41
N LEU A 202 -13.08 -0.75 9.61
CA LEU A 202 -12.66 0.61 9.93
C LEU A 202 -11.13 0.72 9.88
N TYR A 203 -10.40 -0.28 10.38
CA TYR A 203 -8.94 -0.34 10.24
C TYR A 203 -8.54 -0.38 8.76
N TYR A 204 -9.21 -1.23 7.96
CA TYR A 204 -9.03 -1.29 6.52
C TYR A 204 -9.32 0.07 5.84
N ASN A 205 -10.52 0.64 6.05
CA ASN A 205 -10.97 1.89 5.44
C ASN A 205 -10.00 3.05 5.69
N LYS A 206 -9.54 3.23 6.93
CA LYS A 206 -8.62 4.32 7.31
C LYS A 206 -7.16 4.10 6.87
N ASN A 207 -6.80 2.94 6.31
CA ASN A 207 -5.41 2.63 5.95
C ASN A 207 -5.20 2.12 4.51
N VAL A 208 -6.26 1.75 3.78
CA VAL A 208 -6.14 1.18 2.42
C VAL A 208 -5.39 2.09 1.45
N GLY A 209 -5.61 3.41 1.50
CA GLY A 209 -4.90 4.36 0.62
C GLY A 209 -3.38 4.37 0.80
N ARG A 210 -2.87 4.09 2.01
CA ARG A 210 -1.43 4.00 2.29
C ARG A 210 -0.85 2.59 2.06
N ASN A 211 -1.69 1.60 1.77
CA ASN A 211 -1.32 0.19 1.63
C ASN A 211 -1.78 -0.44 0.31
N ALA A 212 -2.28 0.35 -0.64
CA ALA A 212 -2.95 -0.11 -1.86
C ALA A 212 -2.12 -1.13 -2.66
N ASP A 213 -0.84 -0.84 -2.91
CA ASP A 213 0.11 -1.72 -3.61
C ASP A 213 0.23 -3.11 -3.00
N LYS A 214 0.03 -3.20 -1.68
CA LYS A 214 -0.02 -4.46 -0.94
C LYS A 214 -1.44 -5.01 -1.02
N TRP A 215 -2.41 -4.34 -0.42
CA TRP A 215 -3.72 -4.90 -0.14
C TRP A 215 -4.64 -5.10 -1.36
N LEU A 216 -4.46 -4.34 -2.45
CA LEU A 216 -5.35 -4.36 -3.63
C LEU A 216 -4.68 -4.81 -4.93
N TYR A 217 -3.34 -4.73 -4.98
CA TYR A 217 -2.53 -5.11 -6.15
C TYR A 217 -1.59 -6.30 -5.86
N ARG A 218 -1.48 -6.76 -4.60
CA ARG A 218 -0.73 -7.96 -4.17
C ARG A 218 -1.48 -8.70 -3.05
N LEU A 219 -2.65 -9.26 -3.40
CA LEU A 219 -3.59 -9.90 -2.48
C LEU A 219 -2.96 -10.94 -1.55
N GLY A 220 -3.59 -11.13 -0.38
CA GLY A 220 -3.09 -12.00 0.69
C GLY A 220 -2.19 -11.29 1.72
N SER A 221 -1.93 -9.99 1.55
CA SER A 221 -1.07 -9.17 2.42
C SER A 221 -1.82 -8.29 3.43
N TYR A 222 -3.15 -8.33 3.44
CA TYR A 222 -3.95 -7.68 4.48
C TYR A 222 -3.95 -8.52 5.77
N VAL A 223 -3.81 -7.84 6.91
CA VAL A 223 -3.90 -8.44 8.24
C VAL A 223 -4.74 -7.54 9.12
N THR A 224 -5.82 -8.09 9.69
CA THR A 224 -6.68 -7.42 10.67
C THR A 224 -5.87 -6.88 11.85
N LYS A 225 -6.09 -5.61 12.19
CA LYS A 225 -5.56 -4.94 13.39
C LYS A 225 -6.64 -4.01 13.94
N ALA A 226 -6.48 -3.58 15.19
CA ALA A 226 -7.33 -2.56 15.78
C ALA A 226 -7.20 -1.23 15.01
N PRO A 227 -8.30 -0.47 14.82
CA PRO A 227 -8.22 0.95 14.47
C PRO A 227 -7.47 1.74 15.54
N ALA A 228 -6.91 2.90 15.17
CA ALA A 228 -6.45 3.86 16.18
C ALA A 228 -7.63 4.32 17.05
N GLU A 229 -7.41 4.47 18.36
CA GLU A 229 -8.49 4.72 19.34
C GLU A 229 -9.31 5.97 19.01
N SER A 230 -8.70 7.02 18.46
CA SER A 230 -9.41 8.22 18.01
C SER A 230 -10.50 7.95 16.96
N HIS A 231 -10.34 6.93 16.12
CA HIS A 231 -11.39 6.51 15.18
C HIS A 231 -12.52 5.75 15.90
N VAL A 232 -12.18 4.91 16.88
CA VAL A 232 -13.14 4.14 17.70
C VAL A 232 -13.99 5.11 18.54
N SER A 233 -13.35 6.04 19.25
CA SER A 233 -14.03 7.07 20.06
C SER A 233 -14.77 8.11 19.22
N ALA A 234 -14.45 8.27 17.92
CA ALA A 234 -15.27 9.05 17.00
C ALA A 234 -16.54 8.28 16.57
N TRP A 235 -16.43 6.98 16.31
CA TRP A 235 -17.57 6.11 16.00
C TRP A 235 -18.53 5.95 17.18
N LEU A 236 -18.02 5.63 18.38
CA LEU A 236 -18.86 5.45 19.58
C LEU A 236 -19.60 6.73 19.98
N ARG A 237 -18.99 7.91 19.82
CA ARG A 237 -19.70 9.19 19.95
C ARG A 237 -20.79 9.37 18.89
N ALA A 238 -20.52 8.96 17.64
CA ALA A 238 -21.54 9.02 16.60
C ALA A 238 -22.75 8.10 16.92
N VAL A 239 -22.51 6.91 17.48
CA VAL A 239 -23.55 6.00 17.97
C VAL A 239 -24.35 6.65 19.12
N ARG A 240 -23.68 7.09 20.19
CA ARG A 240 -24.33 7.73 21.35
C ARG A 240 -25.13 8.98 20.98
N ASN A 241 -24.73 9.69 19.92
CA ASN A 241 -25.42 10.88 19.39
C ASN A 241 -26.47 10.56 18.29
N GLY A 242 -26.87 9.29 18.08
CA GLY A 242 -27.88 8.93 17.08
C GLY A 242 -27.48 9.18 15.61
N SER A 243 -26.18 9.25 15.33
CA SER A 243 -25.59 9.67 14.04
C SER A 243 -24.73 8.58 13.38
N ALA A 244 -24.94 7.32 13.76
CA ALA A 244 -24.18 6.16 13.27
C ALA A 244 -24.26 6.00 11.73
N VAL A 245 -25.45 6.22 11.13
CA VAL A 245 -25.66 6.17 9.67
C VAL A 245 -24.77 7.16 8.95
N GLN A 246 -24.68 8.39 9.45
CA GLN A 246 -23.89 9.48 8.88
C GLN A 246 -22.38 9.16 8.99
N TYR A 247 -21.93 8.63 10.13
CA TYR A 247 -20.54 8.18 10.30
C TYR A 247 -20.17 7.07 9.30
N ILE A 248 -21.02 6.05 9.16
CA ILE A 248 -20.79 4.93 8.23
C ILE A 248 -20.85 5.41 6.78
N SER A 249 -21.82 6.24 6.42
CA SER A 249 -21.93 6.85 5.09
C SER A 249 -20.69 7.68 4.73
N ALA A 250 -20.05 8.35 5.70
CA ALA A 250 -18.81 9.08 5.49
C ALA A 250 -17.56 8.17 5.29
N LEU A 251 -17.71 6.85 5.43
CA LEU A 251 -16.68 5.86 5.03
C LEU A 251 -16.82 5.44 3.55
N ILE A 252 -17.94 5.78 2.89
CA ILE A 252 -18.31 5.30 1.56
C ILE A 252 -17.92 6.34 0.49
N PRO A 253 -17.22 5.95 -0.58
CA PRO A 253 -16.90 6.84 -1.69
C PRO A 253 -18.12 7.52 -2.32
N ASN A 254 -17.99 8.82 -2.60
CA ASN A 254 -18.96 9.60 -3.38
C ASN A 254 -18.73 9.52 -4.89
N ASN A 255 -17.86 8.61 -5.33
CA ASN A 255 -17.62 8.31 -6.74
C ASN A 255 -18.76 7.43 -7.29
N HIS A 256 -19.43 7.88 -8.36
CA HIS A 256 -20.56 7.15 -8.94
C HIS A 256 -20.12 5.76 -9.46
N ILE A 257 -18.95 5.65 -10.08
CA ILE A 257 -18.39 4.38 -10.57
C ILE A 257 -18.20 3.37 -9.43
N TYR A 258 -17.78 3.83 -8.24
CA TYR A 258 -17.72 2.96 -7.06
C TYR A 258 -19.11 2.44 -6.70
N ARG A 259 -20.09 3.34 -6.58
CA ARG A 259 -21.45 3.01 -6.12
C ARG A 259 -22.17 2.08 -7.10
N GLU A 260 -22.17 2.41 -8.39
CA GLU A 260 -22.69 1.52 -9.45
C GLU A 260 -22.02 0.14 -9.46
N THR A 261 -20.69 0.09 -9.27
CA THR A 261 -19.97 -1.18 -9.22
C THR A 261 -20.39 -2.02 -8.02
N VAL A 262 -20.53 -1.41 -6.83
CA VAL A 262 -20.98 -2.08 -5.61
C VAL A 262 -22.44 -2.54 -5.74
N ASP A 263 -23.35 -1.68 -6.21
CA ASP A 263 -24.76 -2.03 -6.42
C ASP A 263 -24.91 -3.19 -7.42
N ARG A 264 -24.12 -3.18 -8.49
CA ARG A 264 -24.10 -4.28 -9.46
C ARG A 264 -23.69 -5.61 -8.82
N LEU A 265 -22.79 -5.64 -7.83
CA LEU A 265 -22.43 -6.89 -7.14
C LEU A 265 -23.67 -7.58 -6.57
N PHE A 266 -24.58 -6.86 -5.90
CA PHE A 266 -25.80 -7.45 -5.35
C PHE A 266 -26.77 -7.93 -6.44
N THR A 267 -26.84 -7.25 -7.59
CA THR A 267 -27.65 -7.72 -8.72
C THR A 267 -27.06 -8.96 -9.41
N MET A 268 -25.73 -9.06 -9.48
CA MET A 268 -24.99 -10.16 -10.15
C MET A 268 -24.64 -11.33 -9.21
N SER A 269 -24.77 -11.16 -7.90
CA SER A 269 -24.35 -12.16 -6.92
C SER A 269 -25.20 -13.42 -7.04
N PRO A 270 -24.61 -14.64 -7.04
CA PRO A 270 -25.37 -15.87 -7.22
C PRO A 270 -26.47 -16.05 -6.16
N ASN A 271 -27.73 -16.15 -6.60
CA ASN A 271 -28.82 -16.56 -5.72
C ASN A 271 -28.57 -18.03 -5.31
N SER A 272 -28.41 -18.25 -4.00
CA SER A 272 -27.80 -19.48 -3.47
C SER A 272 -28.75 -20.67 -3.37
N THR A 273 -29.06 -21.29 -4.50
CA THR A 273 -29.53 -22.69 -4.56
C THR A 273 -28.94 -23.46 -5.75
N ALA A 274 -28.53 -24.71 -5.52
CA ALA A 274 -28.22 -25.78 -6.48
C ALA A 274 -27.09 -25.62 -7.53
N SER A 275 -26.65 -24.43 -7.94
CA SER A 275 -25.82 -24.26 -9.15
C SER A 275 -24.38 -24.82 -9.07
N VAL A 276 -23.76 -24.85 -7.88
CA VAL A 276 -22.37 -25.31 -7.70
C VAL A 276 -22.27 -26.82 -7.46
N ALA A 277 -23.23 -27.41 -6.74
CA ALA A 277 -23.15 -28.80 -6.28
C ALA A 277 -23.32 -29.84 -7.41
N LYS A 278 -24.17 -29.59 -8.41
CA LYS A 278 -24.48 -30.59 -9.45
C LYS A 278 -23.37 -30.81 -10.49
N LYS A 279 -22.35 -29.95 -10.58
CA LYS A 279 -21.32 -30.04 -11.63
C LYS A 279 -20.12 -30.94 -11.32
N ALA A 280 -20.07 -31.56 -10.13
CA ALA A 280 -19.06 -32.56 -9.79
C ALA A 280 -19.45 -34.00 -10.19
N ALA A 281 -20.76 -34.27 -10.41
CA ALA A 281 -21.26 -35.64 -10.63
C ALA A 281 -21.26 -36.09 -12.10
N ASN A 282 -21.57 -35.19 -13.05
CA ASN A 282 -21.64 -35.53 -14.48
C ASN A 282 -20.36 -35.13 -15.22
N SER A 283 -19.36 -36.01 -15.20
CA SER A 283 -18.14 -35.91 -16.01
C SER A 283 -17.62 -37.27 -16.50
N LYS A 284 -18.51 -38.09 -17.09
CA LYS A 284 -18.15 -39.21 -17.96
C LYS A 284 -19.05 -39.20 -19.20
N ASN A 285 -18.42 -39.37 -20.37
CA ASN A 285 -18.97 -39.17 -21.72
C ASN A 285 -19.39 -37.70 -22.01
N THR A 286 -19.28 -37.17 -23.23
CA THR A 286 -19.03 -37.79 -24.55
C THR A 286 -18.02 -36.95 -25.37
N LYS A 287 -17.32 -37.55 -26.35
CA LYS A 287 -16.52 -36.82 -27.35
C LYS A 287 -17.44 -36.21 -28.43
N GLY A 288 -17.19 -34.99 -28.91
CA GLY A 288 -17.84 -34.50 -30.14
C GLY A 288 -17.67 -33.01 -30.48
N GLN A 289 -16.93 -32.74 -31.58
CA GLN A 289 -17.00 -31.55 -32.45
C GLN A 289 -16.66 -30.14 -31.88
N LYS A 290 -16.35 -29.20 -32.80
CA LYS A 290 -15.99 -27.79 -32.57
C LYS A 290 -16.95 -26.91 -33.38
N GLY A 291 -17.47 -25.79 -32.84
CA GLY A 291 -18.24 -24.86 -33.70
C GLY A 291 -18.95 -23.66 -33.05
N LYS A 292 -18.20 -22.63 -32.63
CA LYS A 292 -18.67 -21.25 -32.30
C LYS A 292 -19.65 -21.08 -31.11
N ALA A 293 -19.69 -19.83 -30.62
CA ALA A 293 -20.71 -19.20 -29.77
C ALA A 293 -21.27 -19.99 -28.56
N GLN A 294 -20.58 -19.91 -27.41
CA GLN A 294 -21.25 -20.16 -26.12
C GLN A 294 -20.69 -19.31 -24.96
N GLU A 295 -21.13 -18.06 -24.89
CA GLU A 295 -20.91 -17.18 -23.74
C GLU A 295 -21.82 -17.61 -22.56
N SER A 296 -21.40 -18.61 -21.78
CA SER A 296 -22.20 -19.08 -20.64
C SER A 296 -21.37 -19.66 -19.48
N ALA A 297 -21.90 -19.51 -18.27
CA ALA A 297 -21.51 -20.14 -16.99
C ALA A 297 -20.07 -19.96 -16.46
N ALA A 298 -19.03 -19.95 -17.28
CA ALA A 298 -17.64 -19.87 -16.83
C ALA A 298 -17.19 -18.43 -16.48
N GLY A 299 -17.62 -17.43 -17.26
CA GLY A 299 -17.20 -16.03 -17.09
C GLY A 299 -17.85 -15.29 -15.93
N GLY A 300 -18.98 -15.77 -15.40
CA GLY A 300 -19.73 -15.05 -14.35
C GLY A 300 -18.94 -14.93 -13.04
N SER A 301 -18.32 -16.02 -12.60
CA SER A 301 -17.55 -16.08 -11.34
C SER A 301 -16.30 -15.19 -11.39
N THR A 302 -15.55 -15.23 -12.49
CA THR A 302 -14.35 -14.39 -12.68
C THR A 302 -14.69 -12.91 -12.86
N THR A 303 -15.75 -12.57 -13.58
CA THR A 303 -16.21 -11.17 -13.70
C THR A 303 -16.71 -10.62 -12.37
N PHE A 304 -17.45 -11.42 -11.59
CA PHE A 304 -17.89 -11.05 -10.24
C PHE A 304 -16.70 -10.76 -9.32
N ALA A 305 -15.72 -11.67 -9.23
CA ALA A 305 -14.52 -11.49 -8.42
C ALA A 305 -13.69 -10.27 -8.86
N LYS A 306 -13.58 -10.02 -10.17
CA LYS A 306 -12.95 -8.79 -10.71
C LYS A 306 -13.69 -7.53 -10.29
N LEU A 307 -15.02 -7.49 -10.39
CA LEU A 307 -15.80 -6.32 -9.97
C LEU A 307 -15.66 -6.08 -8.46
N ALA A 308 -15.68 -7.12 -7.65
CA ALA A 308 -15.55 -7.01 -6.20
C ALA A 308 -14.18 -6.46 -5.76
N LEU A 309 -13.07 -6.93 -6.38
CA LEU A 309 -11.75 -6.36 -6.14
C LEU A 309 -11.63 -4.91 -6.66
N ASN A 310 -12.13 -4.64 -7.86
CA ASN A 310 -12.00 -3.31 -8.44
C ASN A 310 -12.90 -2.27 -7.75
N ALA A 311 -14.02 -2.65 -7.14
CA ALA A 311 -14.76 -1.77 -6.21
C ALA A 311 -13.83 -1.26 -5.09
N GLN A 312 -13.02 -2.13 -4.48
CA GLN A 312 -12.06 -1.74 -3.46
C GLN A 312 -10.90 -0.87 -3.98
N ARG A 313 -10.61 -0.89 -5.29
CA ARG A 313 -9.67 0.02 -5.96
C ARG A 313 -10.31 1.37 -6.31
N LEU A 314 -11.55 1.36 -6.80
CA LEU A 314 -12.36 2.55 -7.07
C LEU A 314 -12.57 3.42 -5.82
N ARG A 315 -12.56 2.81 -4.63
CA ARG A 315 -12.55 3.49 -3.32
C ARG A 315 -11.39 4.48 -3.13
N LEU A 316 -10.29 4.32 -3.86
CA LEU A 316 -9.13 5.23 -3.80
C LEU A 316 -9.27 6.47 -4.70
N ILE A 317 -10.34 6.55 -5.49
CA ILE A 317 -10.55 7.59 -6.49
C ILE A 317 -11.71 8.48 -6.02
N PRO A 318 -11.56 9.81 -5.96
CA PRO A 318 -12.65 10.71 -5.61
C PRO A 318 -13.75 10.69 -6.69
N SER A 319 -14.82 11.44 -6.45
CA SER A 319 -15.74 11.84 -7.53
C SER A 319 -14.96 12.53 -8.66
N PHE A 320 -15.29 12.21 -9.92
CA PHE A 320 -14.64 12.72 -11.13
C PHE A 320 -15.00 14.19 -11.43
N THR A 321 -14.98 15.06 -10.43
CA THR A 321 -15.42 16.46 -10.53
C THR A 321 -14.33 17.38 -11.07
N ASN A 322 -13.12 17.28 -10.52
CA ASN A 322 -11.97 18.12 -10.86
C ASN A 322 -10.67 17.30 -10.83
N GLY A 323 -9.85 17.40 -11.87
CA GLY A 323 -8.54 16.72 -11.93
C GLY A 323 -8.27 15.92 -13.21
N ILE A 324 -7.06 15.37 -13.29
CA ILE A 324 -6.60 14.49 -14.38
C ILE A 324 -6.64 13.04 -13.91
N PHE A 325 -7.36 12.20 -14.64
CA PHE A 325 -7.64 10.81 -14.29
C PHE A 325 -7.13 9.88 -15.38
N VAL A 326 -6.19 8.99 -15.04
CA VAL A 326 -5.56 8.05 -15.98
C VAL A 326 -5.80 6.63 -15.47
N ASN A 327 -6.76 5.92 -16.09
CA ASN A 327 -6.90 4.48 -15.86
C ASN A 327 -5.86 3.74 -16.70
N ILE A 328 -4.74 3.37 -16.07
CA ILE A 328 -3.55 2.77 -16.66
C ILE A 328 -3.87 1.63 -17.65
N PRO A 329 -4.66 0.57 -17.30
CA PRO A 329 -5.01 -0.52 -18.22
C PRO A 329 -5.98 -0.12 -19.34
N SER A 330 -6.67 1.02 -19.26
CA SER A 330 -7.53 1.51 -20.35
C SER A 330 -6.74 2.24 -21.43
N TYR A 331 -5.52 2.66 -21.11
CA TYR A 331 -4.70 3.56 -21.91
C TYR A 331 -5.41 4.87 -22.31
N GLN A 332 -6.28 5.41 -21.44
CA GLN A 332 -6.95 6.70 -21.56
C GLN A 332 -6.59 7.65 -20.40
N LEU A 333 -6.61 8.94 -20.70
CA LEU A 333 -6.57 10.08 -19.79
C LEU A 333 -7.86 10.89 -19.97
N TYR A 334 -8.45 11.29 -18.85
CA TYR A 334 -9.59 12.19 -18.76
C TYR A 334 -9.17 13.43 -17.97
N TYR A 335 -9.61 14.61 -18.40
CA TYR A 335 -9.44 15.85 -17.66
C TYR A 335 -10.83 16.40 -17.32
N MET A 336 -11.11 16.50 -16.02
CA MET A 336 -12.40 16.90 -15.49
C MET A 336 -12.32 18.30 -14.90
N ARG A 337 -13.32 19.13 -15.22
CA ARG A 337 -13.56 20.46 -14.64
C ARG A 337 -15.03 20.62 -14.30
N ASP A 338 -15.29 20.87 -13.01
CA ASP A 338 -16.62 21.15 -12.46
C ASP A 338 -17.69 20.12 -12.91
N GLY A 339 -17.29 18.84 -12.88
CA GLY A 339 -18.11 17.69 -13.29
C GLY A 339 -18.09 17.39 -14.80
N LYS A 340 -17.50 18.24 -15.63
CA LYS A 340 -17.47 18.12 -17.10
C LYS A 340 -16.13 17.58 -17.59
N GLN A 341 -16.17 16.65 -18.54
CA GLN A 341 -14.98 16.17 -19.25
C GLN A 341 -14.51 17.21 -20.28
N VAL A 342 -13.51 18.03 -19.93
CA VAL A 342 -12.95 19.05 -20.83
C VAL A 342 -11.87 18.52 -21.78
N LEU A 343 -11.29 17.36 -21.49
CA LEU A 343 -10.42 16.64 -22.42
C LEU A 343 -10.52 15.12 -22.20
N GLN A 344 -10.50 14.37 -23.30
CA GLN A 344 -10.20 12.94 -23.32
C GLN A 344 -9.01 12.71 -24.26
N SER A 345 -8.03 11.90 -23.85
CA SER A 345 -6.85 11.58 -24.66
C SER A 345 -6.42 10.14 -24.47
N LYS A 346 -6.05 9.47 -25.57
CA LYS A 346 -5.23 8.26 -25.49
C LYS A 346 -3.92 8.56 -24.76
N VAL A 347 -3.40 7.58 -24.03
CA VAL A 347 -2.06 7.59 -23.45
C VAL A 347 -1.23 6.36 -23.83
N ILE A 348 0.07 6.44 -23.57
CA ILE A 348 1.03 5.32 -23.53
C ILE A 348 1.61 5.28 -22.12
N VAL A 349 1.58 4.12 -21.48
CA VAL A 349 2.01 3.89 -20.09
C VAL A 349 3.23 2.97 -20.05
N GLY A 350 3.76 2.70 -18.86
CA GLY A 350 4.90 1.82 -18.64
C GLY A 350 4.67 0.39 -19.13
N ARG A 351 5.75 -0.30 -19.50
CA ARG A 351 5.73 -1.75 -19.78
C ARG A 351 5.57 -2.57 -18.48
N ASP A 352 5.28 -3.86 -18.59
CA ASP A 352 5.21 -4.77 -17.44
C ASP A 352 6.51 -4.86 -16.61
N ASP A 353 7.68 -4.67 -17.26
CA ASP A 353 9.00 -4.61 -16.60
C ASP A 353 9.37 -3.22 -16.03
N ARG A 354 8.64 -2.17 -16.43
CA ARG A 354 8.85 -0.76 -16.04
C ARG A 354 7.51 -0.04 -15.93
N ARG A 355 6.70 -0.50 -14.97
CA ARG A 355 5.28 -0.16 -14.81
C ARG A 355 5.10 1.32 -14.49
N THR A 356 3.99 1.89 -14.93
CA THR A 356 3.46 3.13 -14.34
C THR A 356 2.90 2.78 -12.95
N PRO A 357 3.35 3.42 -11.85
CA PRO A 357 2.82 3.14 -10.53
C PRO A 357 1.38 3.65 -10.38
N VAL A 358 0.63 3.01 -9.48
CA VAL A 358 -0.65 3.56 -9.01
C VAL A 358 -0.32 4.65 -8.00
N MET A 359 -0.68 5.90 -8.30
CA MET A 359 -0.31 7.03 -7.46
C MET A 359 -1.31 8.19 -7.55
N TYR A 360 -1.34 8.97 -6.48
CA TYR A 360 -1.98 10.28 -6.41
C TYR A 360 -0.89 11.36 -6.28
N SER A 361 -1.05 12.46 -7.01
CA SER A 361 -0.25 13.68 -6.86
C SER A 361 -1.03 14.88 -7.39
N LYS A 362 -0.38 16.02 -7.62
CA LYS A 362 -0.94 17.18 -8.32
C LYS A 362 0.06 17.79 -9.29
N LEU A 363 -0.41 18.42 -10.37
CA LEU A 363 0.49 19.14 -11.27
C LEU A 363 1.17 20.31 -10.53
N SER A 364 2.48 20.45 -10.70
CA SER A 364 3.26 21.57 -10.17
C SER A 364 3.53 22.64 -11.24
N ASN A 365 3.85 22.21 -12.46
CA ASN A 365 4.16 23.09 -13.58
C ASN A 365 4.09 22.36 -14.93
N VAL A 366 3.72 23.11 -15.96
CA VAL A 366 3.91 22.73 -17.37
C VAL A 366 5.23 23.32 -17.83
N VAL A 367 6.10 22.49 -18.42
CA VAL A 367 7.33 22.93 -19.07
C VAL A 367 7.14 22.83 -20.58
N VAL A 368 7.14 23.99 -21.24
CA VAL A 368 7.14 24.13 -22.71
C VAL A 368 8.60 24.07 -23.19
N ASN A 369 8.85 23.40 -24.31
CA ASN A 369 10.19 23.08 -24.81
C ASN A 369 11.07 22.38 -23.74
N PRO A 370 10.66 21.24 -23.18
CA PRO A 370 11.38 20.59 -22.07
C PRO A 370 12.71 19.94 -22.52
N PRO A 371 13.84 20.17 -21.82
CA PRO A 371 15.02 19.32 -21.92
C PRO A 371 14.75 18.00 -21.19
N TRP A 372 15.40 16.92 -21.62
CA TRP A 372 15.25 15.61 -21.00
C TRP A 372 16.52 15.16 -20.27
N ASN A 373 16.55 15.36 -18.95
CA ASN A 373 17.53 14.71 -18.08
C ASN A 373 17.16 13.23 -17.95
N VAL A 374 18.02 12.32 -18.44
CA VAL A 374 17.69 10.90 -18.61
C VAL A 374 17.79 10.14 -17.27
N PRO A 375 16.72 9.46 -16.81
CA PRO A 375 16.74 8.64 -15.59
C PRO A 375 17.79 7.50 -15.63
N PRO A 376 18.40 7.10 -14.49
CA PRO A 376 19.49 6.12 -14.47
C PRO A 376 19.18 4.79 -15.16
N THR A 377 17.99 4.23 -14.94
CA THR A 377 17.51 3.00 -15.57
C THR A 377 17.43 3.10 -17.09
N ILE A 378 17.09 4.28 -17.62
CA ILE A 378 17.04 4.55 -19.07
C ILE A 378 18.45 4.80 -19.62
N LYS A 379 19.33 5.48 -18.87
CA LYS A 379 20.77 5.58 -19.22
C LYS A 379 21.36 4.18 -19.41
N ALA A 380 21.21 3.29 -18.42
CA ALA A 380 21.84 1.97 -18.40
C ALA A 380 21.22 0.95 -19.38
N LYS A 381 19.88 0.89 -19.49
CA LYS A 381 19.18 -0.15 -20.28
C LYS A 381 18.86 0.28 -21.71
N ASP A 382 18.59 1.56 -21.98
CA ASP A 382 18.14 2.01 -23.31
C ASP A 382 19.19 2.82 -24.10
N LEU A 383 19.98 3.69 -23.44
CA LEU A 383 20.88 4.63 -24.13
C LEU A 383 22.35 4.19 -24.22
N ILE A 384 22.99 3.83 -23.10
CA ILE A 384 24.39 3.38 -23.08
C ILE A 384 24.61 2.20 -24.05
N PRO A 385 23.72 1.19 -24.16
CA PRO A 385 23.86 0.13 -25.17
C PRO A 385 23.76 0.60 -26.63
N LYS A 386 23.21 1.80 -26.90
CA LYS A 386 23.17 2.40 -28.24
C LYS A 386 24.41 3.26 -28.50
N PHE A 387 24.75 4.14 -27.56
CA PHE A 387 25.95 4.99 -27.65
C PHE A 387 27.24 4.14 -27.68
N SER A 388 27.28 3.02 -26.96
CA SER A 388 28.35 2.01 -27.04
C SER A 388 28.52 1.35 -28.42
N ARG A 389 27.53 1.42 -29.30
CA ARG A 389 27.62 0.93 -30.70
C ARG A 389 27.90 2.05 -31.70
N ASN A 390 27.58 3.30 -31.35
CA ASN A 390 27.70 4.46 -32.23
C ASN A 390 27.76 5.74 -31.36
N PRO A 391 28.94 6.16 -30.87
CA PRO A 391 29.05 7.31 -29.96
C PRO A 391 28.54 8.62 -30.56
N GLY A 392 28.75 8.85 -31.85
CA GLY A 392 28.22 10.01 -32.58
C GLY A 392 26.68 10.06 -32.66
N MET A 393 25.97 9.00 -32.27
CA MET A 393 24.51 9.04 -32.09
C MET A 393 24.09 10.00 -30.97
N VAL A 394 24.95 10.26 -29.98
CA VAL A 394 24.69 11.22 -28.89
C VAL A 394 24.31 12.58 -29.47
N GLU A 395 25.24 13.18 -30.22
CA GLU A 395 25.11 14.54 -30.75
C GLU A 395 24.07 14.61 -31.88
N ARG A 396 24.08 13.65 -32.82
CA ARG A 396 23.08 13.58 -33.90
C ARG A 396 21.64 13.40 -33.41
N SER A 397 21.45 12.92 -32.18
CA SER A 397 20.12 12.79 -31.55
C SER A 397 19.84 13.90 -30.53
N GLY A 398 20.66 14.95 -30.48
CA GLY A 398 20.47 16.11 -29.60
C GLY A 398 20.80 15.87 -28.13
N TYR A 399 21.54 14.81 -27.78
CA TYR A 399 22.03 14.61 -26.41
C TYR A 399 23.36 15.32 -26.16
N GLU A 400 23.58 15.66 -24.89
CA GLU A 400 24.83 16.14 -24.33
C GLU A 400 25.19 15.25 -23.14
N ILE A 401 26.48 14.92 -22.99
CA ILE A 401 27.02 14.25 -21.81
C ILE A 401 27.67 15.32 -20.93
N LEU A 402 27.31 15.36 -19.65
CA LEU A 402 27.74 16.40 -18.71
C LEU A 402 28.36 15.78 -17.46
N ASP A 403 29.45 16.35 -16.97
CA ASP A 403 30.01 15.99 -15.65
C ASP A 403 29.16 16.57 -14.49
N GLY A 404 29.57 16.28 -13.25
CA GLY A 404 28.92 16.81 -12.04
C GLY A 404 29.07 18.32 -11.82
N ARG A 405 29.88 19.01 -12.64
CA ARG A 405 30.04 20.48 -12.67
C ARG A 405 29.26 21.11 -13.84
N GLY A 406 28.69 20.31 -14.73
CA GLY A 406 27.96 20.76 -15.92
C GLY A 406 28.82 20.90 -17.19
N ASN A 407 30.11 20.55 -17.15
CA ASN A 407 30.99 20.60 -18.32
C ASN A 407 30.63 19.52 -19.32
N LYS A 408 30.78 19.81 -20.62
CA LYS A 408 30.55 18.83 -21.69
C LYS A 408 31.68 17.83 -21.79
N ILE A 409 31.33 16.54 -21.83
CA ILE A 409 32.27 15.43 -22.04
C ILE A 409 32.06 14.88 -23.45
N SER A 410 33.14 14.78 -24.24
CA SER A 410 33.06 14.23 -25.59
C SER A 410 32.63 12.75 -25.56
N PRO A 411 31.66 12.33 -26.38
CA PRO A 411 31.27 10.91 -26.50
C PRO A 411 32.41 9.98 -26.93
N SER A 412 33.47 10.49 -27.57
CA SER A 412 34.67 9.73 -27.93
C SER A 412 35.52 9.33 -26.71
N ASN A 413 35.50 10.14 -25.65
CA ASN A 413 36.42 10.01 -24.51
C ASN A 413 35.85 9.11 -23.41
N ILE A 414 34.75 8.39 -23.69
CA ILE A 414 34.01 7.59 -22.73
C ILE A 414 34.15 6.11 -23.10
N ASN A 415 34.68 5.30 -22.17
CA ASN A 415 34.65 3.85 -22.29
C ASN A 415 33.21 3.33 -22.04
N TRP A 416 32.36 3.41 -23.05
CA TRP A 416 30.95 3.01 -22.96
C TRP A 416 30.75 1.54 -22.56
N ALA A 417 31.69 0.66 -22.89
CA ALA A 417 31.61 -0.77 -22.58
C ALA A 417 31.63 -1.03 -21.06
N GLN A 418 32.40 -0.24 -20.30
CA GLN A 418 32.51 -0.33 -18.83
C GLN A 418 31.16 -0.25 -18.11
N TYR A 419 30.22 0.54 -18.65
CA TYR A 419 28.94 0.91 -18.02
C TYR A 419 27.71 0.20 -18.61
N LYS A 420 27.89 -0.60 -19.66
CA LYS A 420 26.80 -1.25 -20.41
C LYS A 420 25.97 -2.17 -19.50
N GLY A 421 24.69 -1.85 -19.34
CA GLY A 421 23.74 -2.62 -18.51
C GLY A 421 23.86 -2.41 -17.00
N LYS A 422 24.80 -1.59 -16.51
CA LYS A 422 25.02 -1.33 -15.08
C LYS A 422 24.31 -0.05 -14.64
N GLU A 423 23.24 -0.19 -13.85
CA GLU A 423 22.54 0.97 -13.29
C GLU A 423 23.44 1.72 -12.29
N ASN A 424 23.25 3.04 -12.17
CA ASN A 424 23.95 3.97 -11.28
C ASN A 424 25.49 4.07 -11.39
N THR A 425 26.18 3.21 -12.15
CA THR A 425 27.66 3.28 -12.30
C THR A 425 28.17 4.34 -13.28
N PHE A 426 27.31 4.91 -14.13
CA PHE A 426 27.72 5.86 -15.17
C PHE A 426 27.84 7.28 -14.55
N PRO A 427 29.07 7.84 -14.43
CA PRO A 427 29.33 9.02 -13.59
C PRO A 427 28.81 10.34 -14.19
N TYR A 428 28.37 10.32 -15.44
CA TYR A 428 27.92 11.52 -16.15
C TYR A 428 26.39 11.62 -16.22
N HIS A 429 25.89 12.85 -16.32
CA HIS A 429 24.51 13.14 -16.70
C HIS A 429 24.37 13.03 -18.22
N ILE A 430 23.21 12.55 -18.67
CA ILE A 430 22.82 12.55 -20.08
C ILE A 430 21.60 13.45 -20.19
N ARG A 431 21.69 14.51 -21.00
CA ARG A 431 20.62 15.48 -21.22
C ARG A 431 20.30 15.57 -22.70
N GLN A 432 19.05 15.31 -23.10
CA GLN A 432 18.59 15.71 -24.43
C GLN A 432 18.17 17.19 -24.42
N LYS A 433 18.57 17.94 -25.45
CA LYS A 433 18.08 19.30 -25.68
C LYS A 433 16.57 19.30 -26.01
N PRO A 434 15.88 20.44 -25.80
CA PRO A 434 14.56 20.65 -26.39
C PRO A 434 14.61 20.58 -27.92
N GLY A 435 13.51 20.19 -28.54
CA GLY A 435 13.35 20.17 -29.99
C GLY A 435 12.28 19.19 -30.43
N ASP A 436 11.88 19.28 -31.69
CA ASP A 436 10.70 18.58 -32.23
C ASP A 436 10.84 17.05 -32.19
N ASN A 437 12.10 16.56 -32.25
CA ASN A 437 12.47 15.14 -32.13
C ASN A 437 12.89 14.71 -30.71
N ALA A 438 12.73 15.56 -29.68
CA ALA A 438 13.09 15.21 -28.30
C ALA A 438 12.15 14.13 -27.73
N ALA A 439 12.66 13.25 -26.86
CA ALA A 439 11.88 12.12 -26.33
C ALA A 439 10.66 12.55 -25.47
N LEU A 440 10.69 13.76 -24.91
CA LEU A 440 9.59 14.40 -24.17
C LEU A 440 8.65 15.22 -25.06
N GLY A 441 8.93 15.36 -26.35
CA GLY A 441 8.21 16.28 -27.25
C GLY A 441 8.26 17.74 -26.76
N LEU A 442 7.20 18.49 -27.05
CA LEU A 442 7.11 19.93 -26.78
C LEU A 442 6.64 20.27 -25.35
N TYR A 443 6.12 19.30 -24.59
CA TYR A 443 5.49 19.52 -23.28
C TYR A 443 5.83 18.45 -22.25
N LYS A 444 6.16 18.89 -21.03
CA LYS A 444 6.28 18.03 -19.83
C LYS A 444 5.40 18.58 -18.72
N PHE A 445 4.55 17.73 -18.15
CA PHE A 445 3.64 18.05 -17.04
C PHE A 445 4.21 17.40 -15.78
N ASN A 446 4.92 18.18 -14.95
CA ASN A 446 5.48 17.62 -13.71
C ASN A 446 4.41 17.53 -12.63
N MET A 447 4.58 16.53 -11.76
CA MET A 447 3.88 16.36 -10.50
C MET A 447 4.89 15.84 -9.47
N PRO A 448 4.80 16.19 -8.18
CA PRO A 448 5.65 15.60 -7.15
C PRO A 448 5.52 14.08 -7.10
N SER A 449 6.63 13.35 -7.17
CA SER A 449 6.66 11.89 -7.24
C SER A 449 8.03 11.39 -6.75
N SER A 450 8.03 10.41 -5.83
CA SER A 450 9.24 9.66 -5.44
C SER A 450 9.86 8.91 -6.62
N ASP A 451 9.00 8.42 -7.51
CA ASP A 451 9.35 7.52 -8.61
C ASP A 451 9.69 8.29 -9.91
N ALA A 452 9.86 9.62 -9.78
CA ALA A 452 10.16 10.57 -10.86
C ALA A 452 9.17 10.51 -12.06
N ILE A 453 7.90 10.18 -11.80
CA ILE A 453 6.86 10.06 -12.84
C ILE A 453 6.29 11.43 -13.22
N TYR A 454 6.03 11.60 -14.51
CA TYR A 454 5.39 12.78 -15.10
C TYR A 454 4.56 12.39 -16.32
N LEU A 455 3.64 13.28 -16.73
CA LEU A 455 3.01 13.18 -18.05
C LEU A 455 3.89 13.95 -19.06
N HIS A 456 3.93 13.54 -20.33
CA HIS A 456 4.67 14.27 -21.36
C HIS A 456 4.16 14.06 -22.80
N ASP A 457 4.63 14.89 -23.72
CA ASP A 457 4.41 14.78 -25.17
C ASP A 457 5.35 13.73 -25.81
N THR A 458 5.14 13.38 -27.09
CA THR A 458 6.13 12.58 -27.83
C THR A 458 6.04 12.78 -29.34
N PRO A 459 7.19 12.82 -30.07
CA PRO A 459 7.19 12.84 -31.54
C PRO A 459 6.62 11.54 -32.15
N ASN A 460 6.67 10.42 -31.42
CA ASN A 460 6.26 9.10 -31.89
C ASN A 460 4.73 8.90 -31.89
N ARG A 461 3.97 9.86 -32.44
CA ARG A 461 2.50 9.92 -32.35
C ARG A 461 1.79 8.69 -32.95
N GLY A 462 2.38 8.03 -33.95
CA GLY A 462 1.85 6.78 -34.51
C GLY A 462 1.66 5.65 -33.48
N LEU A 463 2.38 5.67 -32.34
CA LEU A 463 2.20 4.69 -31.27
C LEU A 463 0.82 4.76 -30.59
N PHE A 464 0.11 5.91 -30.65
CA PHE A 464 -1.28 6.01 -30.17
C PHE A 464 -2.31 5.32 -31.09
N GLY A 465 -1.88 4.85 -32.27
CA GLY A 465 -2.66 3.94 -33.12
C GLY A 465 -2.71 2.50 -32.62
N LYS A 466 -1.79 2.08 -31.73
CA LYS A 466 -1.75 0.71 -31.22
C LYS A 466 -2.85 0.43 -30.19
N ASN A 467 -3.35 -0.80 -30.20
CA ASN A 467 -4.25 -1.32 -29.16
C ASN A 467 -3.50 -1.49 -27.83
N ASP A 468 -2.37 -2.20 -27.86
CA ASP A 468 -1.46 -2.25 -26.71
C ASP A 468 -0.55 -1.01 -26.66
N ARG A 469 -0.59 -0.31 -25.52
CA ARG A 469 0.15 0.94 -25.25
C ARG A 469 0.91 0.91 -23.92
N ALA A 470 1.18 -0.26 -23.36
CA ALA A 470 2.21 -0.46 -22.33
C ALA A 470 3.60 -0.50 -23.00
N LEU A 471 4.16 0.67 -23.32
CA LEU A 471 5.36 0.80 -24.16
C LEU A 471 6.44 1.75 -23.60
N SER A 472 6.15 2.47 -22.51
CA SER A 472 7.07 3.45 -21.91
C SER A 472 7.95 2.82 -20.81
N SER A 473 8.81 3.66 -20.20
CA SER A 473 9.65 3.30 -19.05
C SER A 473 9.04 3.72 -17.70
N GLY A 474 7.71 3.91 -17.62
CA GLY A 474 6.96 4.26 -16.40
C GLY A 474 6.19 5.58 -16.50
N CYS A 475 6.78 6.60 -17.14
CA CYS A 475 6.12 7.89 -17.40
C CYS A 475 4.99 7.79 -18.44
N VAL A 476 4.00 8.68 -18.37
CA VAL A 476 2.79 8.62 -19.21
C VAL A 476 2.92 9.58 -20.39
N ARG A 477 2.78 9.08 -21.62
CA ARG A 477 2.76 9.93 -22.83
C ARG A 477 1.33 10.26 -23.21
N VAL A 478 1.03 11.52 -23.52
CA VAL A 478 -0.33 12.01 -23.82
C VAL A 478 -0.45 12.33 -25.31
N ALA A 479 -1.46 11.77 -26.00
CA ALA A 479 -1.67 12.01 -27.43
C ALA A 479 -2.05 13.47 -27.73
N LYS A 480 -3.03 14.00 -26.99
CA LYS A 480 -3.51 15.38 -27.05
C LYS A 480 -2.79 16.28 -26.04
N SER A 481 -1.46 16.14 -25.98
CA SER A 481 -0.58 16.92 -25.08
C SER A 481 -0.66 18.43 -25.35
N ASP A 482 -0.75 18.87 -26.61
CA ASP A 482 -0.90 20.30 -26.93
C ASP A 482 -2.24 20.87 -26.44
N GLU A 483 -3.33 20.12 -26.56
CA GLU A 483 -4.65 20.52 -26.03
C GLU A 483 -4.61 20.60 -24.50
N LEU A 484 -4.04 19.59 -23.84
CA LEU A 484 -3.86 19.58 -22.38
C LEU A 484 -2.99 20.75 -21.90
N ALA A 485 -1.89 21.04 -22.59
CA ALA A 485 -1.05 22.20 -22.31
C ALA A 485 -1.81 23.51 -22.55
N THR A 486 -2.61 23.60 -23.62
CA THR A 486 -3.40 24.80 -23.92
C THR A 486 -4.42 25.11 -22.82
N LEU A 487 -5.13 24.10 -22.32
CA LEU A 487 -6.06 24.27 -21.19
C LEU A 487 -5.34 24.69 -19.91
N LEU A 488 -4.28 23.99 -19.52
CA LEU A 488 -3.50 24.27 -18.30
C LEU A 488 -2.77 25.62 -18.34
N LEU A 489 -2.30 26.04 -19.51
CA LEU A 489 -1.65 27.34 -19.67
C LEU A 489 -2.67 28.49 -19.66
N LYS A 490 -3.89 28.28 -20.17
CA LYS A 490 -5.00 29.24 -20.05
C LYS A 490 -5.42 29.45 -18.59
N GLU A 491 -5.50 28.38 -17.79
CA GLU A 491 -5.68 28.48 -16.33
C GLU A 491 -4.53 29.26 -15.65
N ALA A 492 -3.31 29.17 -16.18
CA ALA A 492 -2.14 29.93 -15.73
C ALA A 492 -2.03 31.35 -16.36
N GLY A 493 -3.10 31.87 -16.97
CA GLY A 493 -3.15 33.24 -17.52
C GLY A 493 -2.36 33.44 -18.82
N TRP A 494 -2.19 32.40 -19.64
CA TRP A 494 -1.62 32.52 -20.98
C TRP A 494 -2.71 32.51 -22.05
N ASN A 495 -2.54 33.36 -23.08
CA ASN A 495 -3.29 33.25 -24.32
C ASN A 495 -2.53 32.38 -25.35
N ASP A 496 -3.19 31.99 -26.44
CA ASP A 496 -2.59 31.12 -27.45
C ASP A 496 -1.40 31.78 -28.16
N SER A 497 -1.43 33.09 -28.37
CA SER A 497 -0.29 33.84 -28.94
C SER A 497 0.97 33.69 -28.09
N LYS A 498 0.86 33.79 -26.76
CA LYS A 498 1.98 33.58 -25.82
C LYS A 498 2.49 32.14 -25.86
N LYS A 499 1.60 31.15 -25.97
CA LYS A 499 1.99 29.74 -26.16
C LYS A 499 2.82 29.58 -27.44
N GLN A 500 2.33 30.09 -28.57
CA GLN A 500 3.02 29.95 -29.86
C GLN A 500 4.35 30.71 -29.91
N GLY A 501 4.43 31.92 -29.36
CA GLY A 501 5.69 32.67 -29.27
C GLY A 501 6.76 31.93 -28.45
N VAL A 502 6.37 31.29 -27.34
CA VAL A 502 7.28 30.47 -26.54
C VAL A 502 7.71 29.21 -27.29
N LEU A 503 6.81 28.50 -27.98
CA LEU A 503 7.17 27.36 -28.83
C LEU A 503 8.17 27.77 -29.93
N ALA A 504 7.86 28.82 -30.69
CA ALA A 504 8.69 29.33 -31.78
C ALA A 504 10.09 29.75 -31.30
N SER A 505 10.20 30.34 -30.10
CA SER A 505 11.49 30.69 -29.49
C SER A 505 12.40 29.49 -29.17
N ARG A 506 11.84 28.27 -29.13
CA ARG A 506 12.46 27.02 -28.64
C ARG A 506 13.07 27.08 -27.23
N LYS A 507 12.90 28.19 -26.51
CA LYS A 507 13.40 28.39 -25.14
C LYS A 507 12.56 27.59 -24.15
N THR A 508 13.23 26.78 -23.32
CA THR A 508 12.61 26.08 -22.19
C THR A 508 11.91 27.09 -21.27
N THR A 509 10.61 26.93 -21.09
CA THR A 509 9.81 27.82 -20.22
C THR A 509 8.96 27.01 -19.27
N SER A 510 9.14 27.24 -17.96
CA SER A 510 8.40 26.58 -16.88
C SER A 510 7.27 27.48 -16.39
N VAL A 511 6.04 26.96 -16.39
CA VAL A 511 4.83 27.69 -16.01
C VAL A 511 4.19 27.01 -14.80
N PRO A 512 4.19 27.64 -13.61
CA PRO A 512 3.60 27.04 -12.42
C PRO A 512 2.08 26.91 -12.57
N ILE A 513 1.56 25.73 -12.23
CA ILE A 513 0.11 25.49 -12.18
C ILE A 513 -0.34 25.74 -10.75
N ARG A 514 -1.21 26.74 -10.56
CA ARG A 514 -1.71 27.19 -9.26
C ARG A 514 -3.09 26.61 -8.91
N SER A 515 -3.86 26.23 -9.93
CA SER A 515 -5.11 25.49 -9.78
C SER A 515 -4.81 24.12 -9.15
N ASP A 516 -5.65 23.66 -8.22
CA ASP A 516 -5.46 22.33 -7.62
C ASP A 516 -5.86 21.28 -8.65
N ASN A 517 -4.83 20.73 -9.29
CA ASN A 517 -4.94 19.86 -10.46
C ASN A 517 -4.45 18.48 -10.07
N PRO A 518 -5.25 17.72 -9.28
CA PRO A 518 -4.87 16.40 -8.84
C PRO A 518 -4.72 15.47 -10.03
N VAL A 519 -3.73 14.58 -9.96
CA VAL A 519 -3.41 13.57 -10.97
C VAL A 519 -3.56 12.20 -10.32
N TYR A 520 -4.54 11.43 -10.79
CA TYR A 520 -4.80 10.07 -10.36
C TYR A 520 -4.32 9.10 -11.44
N LEU A 521 -3.19 8.44 -11.21
CA LEU A 521 -2.79 7.27 -11.98
C LEU A 521 -3.33 6.04 -11.27
N TYR A 522 -4.37 5.41 -11.81
CA TYR A 522 -5.07 4.29 -11.16
C TYR A 522 -5.16 3.07 -12.08
N TYR A 523 -5.42 1.91 -11.49
CA TYR A 523 -5.45 0.64 -12.21
C TYR A 523 -6.76 -0.08 -11.92
N VAL A 524 -7.77 0.10 -12.78
CA VAL A 524 -9.09 -0.53 -12.65
C VAL A 524 -9.42 -1.31 -13.92
N THR A 525 -9.58 -2.63 -13.76
CA THR A 525 -9.76 -3.60 -14.85
C THR A 525 -11.19 -4.10 -15.02
N ALA A 526 -12.09 -3.78 -14.08
CA ALA A 526 -13.52 -4.01 -14.18
C ALA A 526 -14.28 -2.95 -13.38
N TRP A 527 -15.37 -2.41 -13.93
CA TRP A 527 -16.22 -1.44 -13.25
C TRP A 527 -17.62 -1.41 -13.86
N VAL A 528 -18.50 -0.60 -13.28
CA VAL A 528 -19.84 -0.30 -13.80
C VAL A 528 -20.01 1.19 -13.92
N GLU A 529 -20.57 1.62 -15.04
CA GLU A 529 -20.75 3.01 -15.42
C GLU A 529 -21.96 3.08 -16.36
N ASN A 530 -22.94 3.93 -16.03
CA ASN A 530 -24.25 3.98 -16.70
C ASN A 530 -24.94 2.59 -16.78
N GLY A 531 -24.86 1.80 -15.70
CA GLY A 531 -25.42 0.45 -15.57
C GLY A 531 -24.72 -0.65 -16.38
N LYS A 532 -23.76 -0.30 -17.25
CA LYS A 532 -23.03 -1.25 -18.10
C LYS A 532 -21.81 -1.80 -17.36
N VAL A 533 -21.55 -3.10 -17.49
CA VAL A 533 -20.30 -3.71 -17.00
C VAL A 533 -19.18 -3.46 -18.02
N HIS A 534 -18.10 -2.84 -17.58
CA HIS A 534 -16.87 -2.63 -18.33
C HIS A 534 -15.77 -3.56 -17.82
N THR A 535 -14.96 -4.13 -18.71
CA THR A 535 -13.80 -4.98 -18.37
C THR A 535 -12.62 -4.73 -19.31
N LEU A 536 -11.40 -4.87 -18.80
CA LEU A 536 -10.15 -4.66 -19.53
C LEU A 536 -9.15 -5.82 -19.35
N PRO A 537 -8.15 -5.93 -20.24
CA PRO A 537 -6.97 -6.77 -20.02
C PRO A 537 -6.20 -6.36 -18.76
N ASP A 538 -5.69 -7.34 -18.03
CA ASP A 538 -4.86 -7.13 -16.84
C ASP A 538 -3.36 -7.07 -17.23
N ILE A 539 -2.98 -5.94 -17.83
CA ILE A 539 -1.67 -5.73 -18.47
C ILE A 539 -0.45 -5.87 -17.53
N TYR A 540 -0.65 -5.67 -16.22
CA TYR A 540 0.34 -5.77 -15.16
C TYR A 540 0.10 -6.97 -14.22
N LYS A 541 -0.80 -7.90 -14.58
CA LYS A 541 -1.01 -9.17 -13.88
C LYS A 541 -1.37 -9.00 -12.39
N TYR A 542 -2.16 -7.98 -12.04
CA TYR A 542 -2.61 -7.71 -10.66
C TYR A 542 -3.88 -8.50 -10.27
N ASP A 543 -4.54 -9.16 -11.22
CA ASP A 543 -5.79 -9.91 -11.06
C ASP A 543 -5.62 -11.41 -11.34
N VAL A 544 -4.39 -11.92 -11.43
CA VAL A 544 -4.14 -13.33 -11.78
C VAL A 544 -4.51 -14.31 -10.65
N ASN A 545 -4.43 -13.85 -9.39
CA ASN A 545 -4.64 -14.66 -8.19
C ASN A 545 -5.87 -14.19 -7.39
N LEU A 546 -7.02 -14.07 -8.05
CA LEU A 546 -8.28 -13.72 -7.37
C LEU A 546 -8.72 -14.85 -6.42
N PRO A 547 -8.98 -14.56 -5.14
CA PRO A 547 -9.41 -15.57 -4.16
C PRO A 547 -10.82 -16.08 -4.46
N ARG A 548 -11.06 -17.37 -4.19
CA ARG A 548 -12.40 -17.97 -4.27
C ARG A 548 -13.16 -17.69 -3.00
N VAL A 549 -14.00 -16.66 -3.02
CA VAL A 549 -14.88 -16.28 -1.91
C VAL A 549 -16.23 -17.00 -2.04
N SER A 550 -16.78 -17.46 -0.91
CA SER A 550 -18.12 -18.06 -0.82
C SER A 550 -18.96 -17.29 0.21
N ILE A 551 -20.03 -16.63 -0.25
CA ILE A 551 -20.93 -15.82 0.58
C ILE A 551 -22.36 -16.27 0.29
N ASP A 552 -23.18 -16.41 1.33
CA ASP A 552 -24.61 -16.62 1.19
C ASP A 552 -25.29 -15.30 0.83
N TRP A 553 -25.36 -15.03 -0.47
CA TRP A 553 -25.97 -13.81 -1.00
C TRP A 553 -27.48 -13.75 -0.84
N MET A 554 -28.16 -14.86 -0.51
CA MET A 554 -29.57 -14.81 -0.14
C MET A 554 -29.70 -14.17 1.23
N LYS A 555 -28.93 -14.66 2.22
CA LYS A 555 -28.90 -14.05 3.56
C LYS A 555 -28.44 -12.59 3.54
N VAL A 556 -27.41 -12.25 2.74
CA VAL A 556 -26.98 -10.84 2.58
C VAL A 556 -28.14 -9.96 2.09
N LYS A 557 -28.88 -10.39 1.05
CA LYS A 557 -30.01 -9.63 0.48
C LYS A 557 -31.22 -9.51 1.40
N ASN A 558 -31.33 -10.37 2.41
CA ASN A 558 -32.42 -10.32 3.39
C ASN A 558 -32.14 -9.35 4.55
N VAL A 559 -30.92 -8.81 4.66
CA VAL A 559 -30.49 -7.96 5.80
C VAL A 559 -29.90 -6.60 5.39
N ILE A 560 -30.08 -6.20 4.11
CA ILE A 560 -29.67 -4.90 3.56
C ILE A 560 -30.83 -4.23 2.82
#